data_AF-A0A395V8R7-F1
#
_entry.id   AF-A0A395V8R7-F1
#
_cell.length_a   1.000
_cell.length_b   1.000
_cell.length_c   1.000
_cell.angle_alpha   90.00
_cell.angle_beta   90.00
_cell.angle_gamma   90.00
#
_symmetry.space_group_name_H-M   'P 1'
#
loop_
_entity.id
_entity.type
_entity.pdbx_description
1 polymer ?
#
loop_
_entity_poly.entity_id
_entity_poly.type
_entity_poly.pdbx_seq_one_letter_code
_entity_poly.pdbx_strand_id
1 'polypeptide(L)'
;MKKIIIFGAGPTGKRAYAFYRELCDVVAYADNNEAIQGTDIDGVPVVSAEQIVNMDYDYIVIASVPGYDSICLQLENYGVAQEKIKKYSSDVNNNREISFFQYARELRDTSGACAEVGVFQGDTARIINQAFADRKLYLFDTFSGFDERDVETEKKAGFSEAKAGDYQDTSVERVLEKMKYPNQCIIKKGYFPETAEGIEETFAFVRLDVDMYKPTKAGLEWFGKRMEKGGILISHDYYTESYSGVAQAIDEYVGEHPQLRRVPVGDGLSVMLIGF
;
A
#
# COMPACT_ATOMS: atom_id res chain seq x y z
N MET A 1 -17.17 -12.36 23.00
CA MET A 1 -16.35 -12.19 21.78
C MET A 1 -15.27 -13.25 21.79
N LYS A 2 -14.73 -13.63 20.63
CA LYS A 2 -13.59 -14.55 20.57
C LYS A 2 -12.36 -13.89 21.18
N LYS A 3 -11.59 -14.62 21.99
CA LYS A 3 -10.34 -14.13 22.59
C LYS A 3 -9.19 -14.42 21.65
N ILE A 4 -8.42 -13.40 21.28
CA ILE A 4 -7.31 -13.56 20.34
C ILE A 4 -6.02 -12.98 20.89
N ILE A 5 -4.91 -13.55 20.44
CA ILE A 5 -3.56 -13.00 20.63
C ILE A 5 -3.07 -12.52 19.28
N ILE A 6 -2.50 -11.32 19.21
CA ILE A 6 -1.85 -10.81 18.00
C ILE A 6 -0.35 -11.01 18.13
N PHE A 7 0.24 -11.88 17.29
CA PHE A 7 1.68 -12.12 17.29
C PHE A 7 2.37 -11.13 16.34
N GLY A 8 3.11 -10.19 16.92
CA GLY A 8 3.77 -9.05 16.30
C GLY A 8 3.24 -7.75 16.89
N ALA A 9 4.07 -7.02 17.63
CA ALA A 9 3.73 -5.77 18.30
C ALA A 9 4.17 -4.50 17.52
N GLY A 10 4.68 -4.69 16.30
CA GLY A 10 5.06 -3.61 15.38
C GLY A 10 3.87 -2.92 14.68
N PRO A 11 4.14 -2.09 13.65
CA PRO A 11 3.10 -1.35 12.93
C PRO A 11 1.99 -2.22 12.31
N THR A 12 2.32 -3.42 11.85
CA THR A 12 1.33 -4.38 11.32
C THR A 12 0.45 -4.95 12.43
N GLY A 13 1.03 -5.24 13.60
CA GLY A 13 0.31 -5.64 14.80
C GLY A 13 -0.71 -4.61 15.27
N LYS A 14 -0.29 -3.34 15.34
CA LYS A 14 -1.17 -2.23 15.72
C LYS A 14 -2.35 -2.07 14.76
N ARG A 15 -2.13 -2.27 13.45
CA ARG A 15 -3.20 -2.31 12.44
C ARG A 15 -4.14 -3.50 12.65
N ALA A 16 -3.58 -4.68 12.91
CA ALA A 16 -4.39 -5.85 13.24
C ALA A 16 -5.25 -5.61 14.50
N TYR A 17 -4.70 -4.95 15.52
CA TYR A 17 -5.45 -4.62 16.74
C TYR A 17 -6.58 -3.64 16.46
N ALA A 18 -6.32 -2.55 15.73
CA ALA A 18 -7.34 -1.60 15.34
C ALA A 18 -8.52 -2.28 14.60
N PHE A 19 -8.22 -3.26 13.75
CA PHE A 19 -9.23 -4.05 13.04
C PHE A 19 -9.99 -5.03 13.97
N TYR A 20 -9.28 -5.82 14.77
CA TYR A 20 -9.92 -6.91 15.54
C TYR A 20 -10.56 -6.46 16.84
N ARG A 21 -10.16 -5.33 17.45
CA ARG A 21 -10.73 -4.87 18.74
C ARG A 21 -12.23 -4.61 18.72
N GLU A 22 -12.81 -4.41 17.53
CA GLU A 22 -14.26 -4.25 17.36
C GLU A 22 -15.02 -5.57 17.28
N LEU A 23 -14.32 -6.67 16.98
CA LEU A 23 -14.90 -8.00 16.68
C LEU A 23 -14.52 -9.06 17.72
N CYS A 24 -13.37 -8.88 18.37
CA CYS A 24 -12.68 -9.84 19.23
C CYS A 24 -12.20 -9.16 20.51
N ASP A 25 -12.01 -9.96 21.55
CA ASP A 25 -11.31 -9.59 22.77
C ASP A 25 -9.81 -9.84 22.57
N VAL A 26 -9.03 -8.79 22.30
CA VAL A 26 -7.58 -8.93 22.11
C VAL A 26 -6.91 -8.96 23.47
N VAL A 27 -6.53 -10.17 23.91
CA VAL A 27 -6.06 -10.39 25.28
C VAL A 27 -4.57 -10.12 25.47
N ALA A 28 -3.79 -10.16 24.37
CA ALA A 28 -2.37 -9.82 24.37
C ALA A 28 -1.83 -9.57 22.95
N TYR A 29 -0.74 -8.82 22.90
CA TYR A 29 0.26 -8.97 21.86
C TYR A 29 1.28 -10.04 22.27
N ALA A 30 1.86 -10.75 21.31
CA ALA A 30 3.05 -11.55 21.53
C ALA A 30 4.18 -11.05 20.61
N ASP A 31 5.42 -11.00 21.10
CA ASP A 31 6.56 -10.60 20.27
C ASP A 31 7.85 -11.30 20.71
N ASN A 32 8.77 -11.52 19.77
CA ASN A 32 10.08 -12.12 20.04
C ASN A 32 11.12 -11.08 20.48
N ASN A 33 10.82 -9.79 20.37
CA ASN A 33 11.66 -8.72 20.88
C ASN A 33 11.56 -8.64 22.41
N GLU A 34 12.55 -9.20 23.12
CA GLU A 34 12.63 -9.18 24.59
C GLU A 34 12.54 -7.77 25.19
N ALA A 35 12.98 -6.73 24.47
CA ALA A 35 12.98 -5.36 24.97
C ALA A 35 11.56 -4.78 25.19
N ILE A 36 10.54 -5.37 24.56
CA ILE A 36 9.14 -4.94 24.69
C ILE A 36 8.27 -5.97 25.42
N GLN A 37 8.80 -7.13 25.79
CA GLN A 37 8.04 -8.12 26.56
C GLN A 37 7.84 -7.62 27.99
N GLY A 38 6.66 -7.88 28.56
CA GLY A 38 6.27 -7.41 29.89
C GLY A 38 5.83 -5.93 29.94
N THR A 39 5.80 -5.23 28.80
CA THR A 39 5.19 -3.91 28.68
C THR A 39 3.72 -4.03 28.22
N ASP A 40 3.05 -2.90 28.04
CA ASP A 40 1.74 -2.81 27.42
C ASP A 40 1.72 -1.81 26.24
N ILE A 41 0.84 -2.07 25.28
CA ILE A 41 0.52 -1.17 24.17
C ILE A 41 -0.97 -0.85 24.27
N ASP A 42 -1.30 0.39 24.60
CA ASP A 42 -2.67 0.87 24.78
C ASP A 42 -3.50 0.00 25.76
N GLY A 43 -2.86 -0.47 26.84
CA GLY A 43 -3.49 -1.34 27.85
C GLY A 43 -3.55 -2.82 27.47
N VAL A 44 -3.02 -3.23 26.32
CA VAL A 44 -2.90 -4.65 25.92
C VAL A 44 -1.48 -5.13 26.24
N PRO A 45 -1.32 -6.18 27.06
CA PRO A 45 0.01 -6.66 27.46
C PRO A 45 0.78 -7.26 26.28
N VAL A 46 2.10 -7.10 26.28
CA VAL A 46 3.02 -7.73 25.33
C VAL A 46 3.72 -8.90 26.02
N VAL A 47 3.48 -10.12 25.55
CA VAL A 47 4.02 -11.36 26.12
C VAL A 47 5.08 -11.99 25.21
N SER A 48 5.88 -12.90 25.76
CA SER A 48 6.75 -13.75 24.97
C SER A 48 5.95 -14.88 24.28
N ALA A 49 6.51 -15.46 23.23
CA ALA A 49 5.91 -16.60 22.53
C ALA A 49 5.68 -17.82 23.45
N GLU A 50 6.56 -18.04 24.43
CA GLU A 50 6.45 -19.13 25.40
C GLU A 50 5.26 -18.92 26.34
N GLN A 51 4.99 -17.68 26.75
CA GLN A 51 3.89 -17.37 27.68
C GLN A 51 2.51 -17.65 27.09
N ILE A 52 2.38 -17.65 25.76
CA ILE A 52 1.12 -17.90 25.04
C ILE A 52 0.47 -19.21 25.50
N VAL A 53 1.24 -20.28 25.74
CA VAL A 53 0.71 -21.61 26.04
C VAL A 53 -0.13 -21.65 27.33
N ASN A 54 0.09 -20.70 28.24
CA ASN A 54 -0.59 -20.60 29.52
C ASN A 54 -1.75 -19.59 29.50
N MET A 55 -2.06 -19.00 28.35
CA MET A 55 -3.12 -18.00 28.20
C MET A 55 -4.42 -18.62 27.71
N ASP A 56 -5.53 -17.99 28.07
CA ASP A 56 -6.86 -18.33 27.55
C ASP A 56 -7.14 -17.58 26.24
N TYR A 57 -7.09 -18.28 25.11
CA TYR A 57 -7.33 -17.75 23.77
C TYR A 57 -7.99 -18.77 22.83
N ASP A 58 -8.78 -18.27 21.88
CA ASP A 58 -9.39 -19.07 20.83
C ASP A 58 -8.41 -19.34 19.67
N TYR A 59 -7.72 -18.30 19.19
CA TYR A 59 -6.71 -18.40 18.11
C TYR A 59 -5.70 -17.24 18.17
N ILE A 60 -4.58 -17.42 17.47
CA ILE A 60 -3.49 -16.45 17.35
C ILE A 60 -3.52 -15.87 15.94
N VAL A 61 -3.35 -14.55 15.82
CA VAL A 61 -3.25 -13.84 14.55
C VAL A 61 -1.81 -13.36 14.39
N ILE A 62 -1.04 -13.97 13.48
CA ILE A 62 0.34 -13.55 13.22
C ILE A 62 0.34 -12.31 12.31
N ALA A 63 0.62 -11.15 12.90
CA ALA A 63 0.72 -9.85 12.27
C ALA A 63 2.17 -9.45 11.97
N SER A 64 2.92 -10.35 11.34
CA SER A 64 4.30 -10.13 10.89
C SER A 64 4.44 -10.38 9.40
N VAL A 65 5.00 -9.41 8.67
CA VAL A 65 5.21 -9.50 7.22
C VAL A 65 6.42 -10.40 6.90
N PRO A 66 7.62 -10.18 7.47
CA PRO A 66 8.68 -11.18 7.48
C PRO A 66 8.49 -12.21 8.60
N GLY A 67 9.00 -13.43 8.40
CA GLY A 67 9.12 -14.41 9.48
C GLY A 67 7.86 -15.18 9.88
N TYR A 68 6.77 -15.11 9.09
CA TYR A 68 5.55 -15.88 9.34
C TYR A 68 5.83 -17.37 9.57
N ASP A 69 6.56 -18.03 8.67
CA ASP A 69 6.84 -19.47 8.77
C ASP A 69 7.68 -19.80 10.02
N SER A 70 8.62 -18.93 10.39
CA SER A 70 9.43 -19.08 11.60
C SER A 70 8.57 -18.99 12.87
N ILE A 71 7.64 -18.03 12.90
CA ILE A 71 6.71 -17.85 14.02
C ILE A 71 5.73 -19.03 14.09
N CYS A 72 5.22 -19.54 12.96
CA CYS A 72 4.38 -20.74 12.94
C CYS A 72 5.13 -21.93 13.56
N LEU A 73 6.35 -22.22 13.08
CA LEU A 73 7.18 -23.31 13.62
C LEU A 73 7.48 -23.12 15.11
N GLN A 74 7.75 -21.88 15.54
CA GLN A 74 7.97 -21.55 16.95
C GLN A 74 6.73 -21.88 17.80
N LEU A 75 5.55 -21.47 17.35
CA LEU A 75 4.29 -21.74 18.04
C LEU A 75 3.94 -23.23 18.05
N GLU A 76 4.16 -23.94 16.94
CA GLU A 76 4.01 -25.40 16.86
C GLU A 76 4.95 -26.11 17.85
N ASN A 77 6.20 -25.67 17.97
CA ASN A 77 7.17 -26.21 18.93
C ASN A 77 6.75 -25.98 20.38
N TYR A 78 6.01 -24.90 20.66
CA TYR A 78 5.39 -24.65 21.96
C TYR A 78 4.05 -25.40 22.15
N GLY A 79 3.61 -26.21 21.18
CA GLY A 79 2.40 -27.03 21.27
C GLY A 79 1.12 -26.31 20.87
N VAL A 80 1.20 -25.16 20.19
CA VAL A 80 0.03 -24.50 19.61
C VAL A 80 -0.43 -25.30 18.39
N ALA A 81 -1.70 -25.71 18.40
CA ALA A 81 -2.30 -26.45 17.29
C ALA A 81 -2.42 -25.57 16.03
N GLN A 82 -2.08 -26.12 14.86
CA GLN A 82 -1.99 -25.39 13.59
C GLN A 82 -3.30 -24.68 13.22
N GLU A 83 -4.44 -25.29 13.52
CA GLU A 83 -5.76 -24.72 13.27
C GLU A 83 -6.06 -23.44 14.06
N LYS A 84 -5.36 -23.23 15.19
CA LYS A 84 -5.42 -22.02 16.01
C LYS A 84 -4.50 -20.91 15.50
N ILE A 85 -3.61 -21.19 14.55
CA ILE A 85 -2.72 -20.19 13.99
C ILE A 85 -3.35 -19.60 12.74
N LYS A 86 -3.70 -18.32 12.80
CA LYS A 86 -4.19 -17.54 11.67
C LYS A 86 -3.11 -16.58 11.24
N LYS A 87 -2.88 -16.48 9.94
CA LYS A 87 -2.14 -15.35 9.40
C LYS A 87 -3.02 -14.13 9.55
N TYR A 88 -2.48 -13.02 10.07
CA TYR A 88 -3.10 -11.74 9.80
C TYR A 88 -3.08 -11.58 8.29
N SER A 89 -4.22 -11.84 7.66
CA SER A 89 -4.29 -11.98 6.22
C SER A 89 -3.89 -10.64 5.60
N SER A 90 -2.64 -10.53 5.16
CA SER A 90 -2.42 -10.32 3.74
C SER A 90 -2.75 -11.63 3.05
N ASP A 91 -4.03 -12.03 3.05
CA ASP A 91 -4.48 -12.92 1.99
C ASP A 91 -3.94 -12.25 0.75
N VAL A 92 -3.12 -13.01 0.02
CA VAL A 92 -2.59 -12.61 -1.28
C VAL A 92 -3.70 -11.84 -1.93
N ASN A 93 -3.37 -10.62 -2.34
CA ASN A 93 -4.23 -9.49 -2.67
C ASN A 93 -5.27 -9.81 -3.76
N ASN A 94 -5.86 -11.00 -3.83
CA ASN A 94 -6.82 -11.48 -4.79
C ASN A 94 -7.94 -10.48 -4.90
N ASN A 95 -8.44 -9.91 -3.79
CA ASN A 95 -9.43 -8.84 -3.89
C ASN A 95 -8.89 -7.59 -4.61
N ARG A 96 -7.67 -7.14 -4.27
CA ARG A 96 -7.02 -6.03 -4.99
C ARG A 96 -6.78 -6.37 -6.46
N GLU A 97 -6.13 -7.49 -6.75
CA GLU A 97 -5.83 -7.99 -8.08
C GLU A 97 -7.12 -8.14 -8.91
N ILE A 98 -8.14 -8.81 -8.38
CA ILE A 98 -9.48 -8.91 -8.96
C ILE A 98 -10.06 -7.53 -9.21
N SER A 99 -9.94 -6.57 -8.28
CA SER A 99 -10.40 -5.19 -8.50
C SER A 99 -9.67 -4.52 -9.68
N PHE A 100 -8.36 -4.71 -9.86
CA PHE A 100 -7.64 -4.19 -11.03
C PHE A 100 -8.15 -4.83 -12.34
N PHE A 101 -8.42 -6.15 -12.36
CA PHE A 101 -9.05 -6.79 -13.52
C PHE A 101 -10.49 -6.27 -13.77
N GLN A 102 -11.24 -5.96 -12.71
CA GLN A 102 -12.55 -5.34 -12.84
C GLN A 102 -12.45 -3.92 -13.39
N TYR A 103 -11.49 -3.10 -12.95
CA TYR A 103 -11.23 -1.78 -13.52
C TYR A 103 -10.88 -1.89 -15.01
N ALA A 104 -10.01 -2.83 -15.39
CA ALA A 104 -9.69 -3.08 -16.80
C ALA A 104 -10.93 -3.47 -17.61
N ARG A 105 -11.83 -4.29 -17.06
CA ARG A 105 -13.10 -4.66 -17.71
C ARG A 105 -14.04 -3.47 -17.91
N GLU A 106 -14.16 -2.59 -16.91
CA GLU A 106 -14.99 -1.39 -17.01
C GLU A 106 -14.39 -0.36 -17.99
N LEU A 107 -13.06 -0.30 -18.09
CA LEU A 107 -12.32 0.59 -18.99
C LEU A 107 -12.06 0.00 -20.39
N ARG A 108 -12.62 -1.18 -20.72
CA ARG A 108 -12.36 -1.88 -21.99
C ARG A 108 -12.63 -1.02 -23.24
N ASP A 109 -13.63 -0.13 -23.16
CA ASP A 109 -14.07 0.73 -24.25
C ASP A 109 -13.44 2.14 -24.17
N THR A 110 -12.65 2.43 -23.13
CA THR A 110 -11.93 3.70 -22.94
C THR A 110 -10.55 3.58 -23.57
N SER A 111 -10.16 4.48 -24.47
CA SER A 111 -8.79 4.52 -25.03
C SER A 111 -7.75 4.94 -24.00
N GLY A 112 -6.46 4.96 -24.35
CA GLY A 112 -5.39 5.48 -23.51
C GLY A 112 -4.54 4.42 -22.81
N ALA A 113 -3.35 4.82 -22.38
CA ALA A 113 -2.38 3.98 -21.68
C ALA A 113 -2.71 3.82 -20.19
N CYS A 114 -1.91 3.02 -19.50
CA CYS A 114 -1.88 2.91 -18.06
C CYS A 114 -0.61 3.56 -17.49
N ALA A 115 -0.67 4.06 -16.26
CA ALA A 115 0.51 4.53 -15.54
C ALA A 115 0.49 4.14 -14.06
N GLU A 116 1.68 3.93 -13.50
CA GLU A 116 1.94 3.93 -12.06
C GLU A 116 3.07 4.91 -11.75
N VAL A 117 2.87 5.78 -10.77
CA VAL A 117 3.89 6.68 -10.21
C VAL A 117 4.17 6.25 -8.78
N GLY A 118 5.44 5.91 -8.51
CA GLY A 118 5.82 5.16 -7.31
C GLY A 118 5.58 3.66 -7.55
N VAL A 119 6.63 2.99 -8.01
CA VAL A 119 6.61 1.60 -8.48
C VAL A 119 7.30 0.69 -7.46
N PHE A 120 8.34 1.18 -6.79
CA PHE A 120 9.20 0.42 -5.89
C PHE A 120 9.60 -0.92 -6.54
N GLN A 121 9.27 -2.05 -5.92
CA GLN A 121 9.61 -3.40 -6.41
C GLN A 121 8.59 -3.95 -7.43
N GLY A 122 7.60 -3.17 -7.86
CA GLY A 122 6.70 -3.51 -8.97
C GLY A 122 5.58 -4.50 -8.64
N ASP A 123 5.23 -4.67 -7.37
CA ASP A 123 4.18 -5.64 -6.97
C ASP A 123 2.78 -5.23 -7.42
N THR A 124 2.49 -3.93 -7.49
CA THR A 124 1.23 -3.44 -8.08
C THR A 124 1.37 -3.26 -9.60
N ALA A 125 2.49 -2.74 -10.11
CA ALA A 125 2.80 -2.69 -11.53
C ALA A 125 2.57 -4.03 -12.25
N ARG A 126 2.97 -5.16 -11.65
CA ARG A 126 2.78 -6.49 -12.28
C ARG A 126 1.31 -6.84 -12.43
N ILE A 127 0.46 -6.41 -11.50
CA ILE A 127 -0.99 -6.63 -11.51
C ILE A 127 -1.60 -5.77 -12.61
N ILE A 128 -1.24 -4.48 -12.67
CA ILE A 128 -1.71 -3.55 -13.72
C ILE A 128 -1.30 -4.09 -15.11
N ASN A 129 -0.05 -4.51 -15.26
CA ASN A 129 0.48 -5.09 -16.50
C ASN A 129 -0.32 -6.31 -16.96
N GLN A 130 -0.78 -7.15 -16.03
CA GLN A 130 -1.60 -8.32 -16.35
C GLN A 130 -3.06 -7.98 -16.63
N ALA A 131 -3.65 -7.06 -15.87
CA ALA A 131 -5.04 -6.65 -16.02
C ALA A 131 -5.29 -5.86 -17.31
N PHE A 132 -4.36 -4.97 -17.66
CA PHE A 132 -4.40 -4.13 -18.86
C PHE A 132 -3.42 -4.64 -19.92
N ALA A 133 -3.51 -5.93 -20.21
CA ALA A 133 -2.58 -6.69 -21.07
C ALA A 133 -2.50 -6.22 -22.53
N ASP A 134 -3.31 -5.26 -22.95
CA ASP A 134 -3.37 -4.70 -24.29
C ASP A 134 -2.85 -3.26 -24.36
N ARG A 135 -2.41 -2.68 -23.24
CA ARG A 135 -2.03 -1.27 -23.13
C ARG A 135 -0.57 -1.10 -22.75
N LYS A 136 0.00 0.04 -23.15
CA LYS A 136 1.28 0.50 -22.61
C LYS A 136 1.11 0.78 -21.12
N LEU A 137 2.13 0.45 -20.34
CA LEU A 137 2.21 0.75 -18.92
C LEU A 137 3.43 1.62 -18.64
N TYR A 138 3.20 2.90 -18.34
CA TYR A 138 4.25 3.82 -17.92
C TYR A 138 4.55 3.63 -16.44
N LEU A 139 5.82 3.41 -16.11
CA LEU A 139 6.29 3.14 -14.75
C LEU A 139 7.26 4.24 -14.33
N PHE A 140 6.76 5.19 -13.54
CA PHE A 140 7.53 6.34 -13.06
C PHE A 140 8.04 6.08 -11.65
N ASP A 141 9.36 6.09 -11.46
CA ASP A 141 9.98 5.91 -10.16
C ASP A 141 11.41 6.48 -10.19
N THR A 142 11.91 6.94 -9.05
CA THR A 142 13.31 7.38 -8.92
C THR A 142 14.27 6.18 -9.04
N PHE A 143 13.81 4.99 -8.62
CA PHE A 143 14.59 3.79 -8.33
C PHE A 143 15.75 4.07 -7.37
N SER A 144 15.59 5.10 -6.54
CA SER A 144 16.52 5.53 -5.50
C SER A 144 15.81 5.93 -4.21
N GLY A 145 14.54 5.56 -4.07
CA GLY A 145 13.71 5.91 -2.92
C GLY A 145 13.22 7.36 -2.95
N PHE A 146 12.72 7.84 -1.82
CA PHE A 146 12.20 9.21 -1.71
C PHE A 146 13.26 10.27 -2.01
N ASP A 147 12.87 11.25 -2.83
CA ASP A 147 13.70 12.39 -3.17
C ASP A 147 13.75 13.39 -2.00
N GLU A 148 14.94 13.95 -1.74
CA GLU A 148 15.16 14.87 -0.62
C GLU A 148 14.26 16.12 -0.72
N ARG A 149 13.92 16.57 -1.93
CA ARG A 149 13.06 17.74 -2.17
C ARG A 149 11.65 17.55 -1.63
N ASP A 150 11.14 16.32 -1.69
CA ASP A 150 9.80 15.98 -1.21
C ASP A 150 9.81 15.77 0.29
N VAL A 151 10.80 15.02 0.80
CA VAL A 151 11.00 14.80 2.25
C VAL A 151 11.13 16.12 3.02
N GLU A 152 11.87 17.10 2.47
CA GLU A 152 11.99 18.41 3.10
C GLU A 152 10.64 19.11 3.21
N THR A 153 9.76 18.91 2.24
CA THR A 153 8.42 19.50 2.22
C THR A 153 7.51 18.84 3.24
N GLU A 154 7.51 17.51 3.27
CA GLU A 154 6.75 16.72 4.26
C GLU A 154 7.13 17.13 5.68
N LYS A 155 8.45 17.21 5.97
CA LYS A 155 8.97 17.59 7.28
C LYS A 155 8.59 19.03 7.66
N LYS A 156 8.69 19.98 6.73
CA LYS A 156 8.31 21.39 6.97
C LYS A 156 6.82 21.55 7.28
N ALA A 157 5.98 20.75 6.63
CA ALA A 157 4.53 20.80 6.82
C ALA A 157 4.02 19.90 7.96
N GLY A 158 4.87 19.01 8.50
CA GLY A 158 4.49 18.03 9.52
C GLY A 158 3.62 16.91 8.96
N PHE A 159 3.77 16.58 7.67
CA PHE A 159 2.93 15.59 7.00
C PHE A 159 3.41 14.15 7.16
N SER A 160 4.72 13.95 7.31
CA SER A 160 5.36 12.65 7.45
C SER A 160 6.74 12.75 8.10
N GLU A 161 7.19 11.64 8.69
CA GLU A 161 8.52 11.44 9.26
C GLU A 161 9.47 10.65 8.32
N ALA A 162 9.08 10.50 7.04
CA ALA A 162 9.84 9.82 6.01
C ALA A 162 11.24 10.41 5.79
N LYS A 163 12.18 9.60 5.31
CA LYS A 163 13.57 9.99 5.06
C LYS A 163 13.94 9.79 3.60
N ALA A 164 14.88 10.62 3.14
CA ALA A 164 15.43 10.48 1.79
C ALA A 164 16.07 9.09 1.62
N GLY A 165 15.78 8.44 0.49
CA GLY A 165 16.24 7.08 0.21
C GLY A 165 15.44 5.95 0.89
N ASP A 166 14.41 6.25 1.69
CA ASP A 166 13.43 5.22 2.05
C ASP A 166 12.83 4.64 0.76
N TYR A 167 12.61 3.32 0.73
CA TYR A 167 12.21 2.54 -0.45
C TYR A 167 13.23 2.49 -1.61
N GLN A 168 14.53 2.70 -1.37
CA GLN A 168 15.57 2.56 -2.41
C GLN A 168 15.91 1.10 -2.81
N ASP A 169 15.45 0.08 -2.07
CA ASP A 169 15.74 -1.34 -2.38
C ASP A 169 14.93 -1.85 -3.58
N THR A 170 15.25 -1.35 -4.77
CA THR A 170 14.64 -1.78 -6.04
C THR A 170 15.56 -1.49 -7.23
N SER A 171 15.25 -2.07 -8.39
CA SER A 171 15.90 -1.74 -9.66
C SER A 171 14.91 -1.93 -10.82
N VAL A 172 15.25 -1.35 -11.97
CA VAL A 172 14.44 -1.49 -13.19
C VAL A 172 14.35 -2.95 -13.61
N GLU A 173 15.46 -3.68 -13.52
CA GLU A 173 15.56 -5.10 -13.86
C GLU A 173 14.63 -5.93 -12.96
N ARG A 174 14.69 -5.72 -11.64
CA ARG A 174 13.84 -6.41 -10.64
C ARG A 174 12.36 -6.19 -10.91
N VAL A 175 11.98 -4.98 -11.33
CA VAL A 175 10.59 -4.66 -11.69
C VAL A 175 10.19 -5.37 -12.98
N LEU A 176 10.99 -5.26 -14.05
CA LEU A 176 10.67 -5.84 -15.36
C LEU A 176 10.61 -7.37 -15.33
N GLU A 177 11.44 -8.03 -14.51
CA GLU A 177 11.41 -9.50 -14.32
C GLU A 177 10.07 -10.02 -13.78
N LYS A 178 9.30 -9.18 -13.08
CA LYS A 178 7.97 -9.54 -12.56
C LYS A 178 6.85 -9.35 -13.58
N MET A 179 7.10 -8.62 -14.68
CA MET A 179 6.06 -8.27 -15.65
C MET A 179 5.72 -9.46 -16.56
N LYS A 180 4.43 -9.70 -16.77
CA LYS A 180 3.97 -10.74 -17.70
C LYS A 180 4.19 -10.30 -19.16
N TYR A 181 4.02 -9.00 -19.42
CA TYR A 181 4.20 -8.38 -20.73
C TYR A 181 5.20 -7.22 -20.61
N PRO A 182 6.51 -7.52 -20.40
CA PRO A 182 7.52 -6.48 -20.18
C PRO A 182 7.69 -5.53 -21.37
N ASN A 183 7.39 -5.99 -22.60
CA ASN A 183 7.45 -5.16 -23.81
C ASN A 183 6.40 -4.03 -23.84
N GLN A 184 5.40 -4.07 -22.96
CA GLN A 184 4.42 -3.00 -22.79
C GLN A 184 4.85 -1.95 -21.76
N CYS A 185 5.86 -2.27 -20.94
CA CYS A 185 6.33 -1.40 -19.89
C CYS A 185 7.27 -0.33 -20.45
N ILE A 186 7.00 0.92 -20.09
CA ILE A 186 7.82 2.08 -20.43
C ILE A 186 8.37 2.65 -19.13
N ILE A 187 9.64 2.37 -18.87
CA ILE A 187 10.32 2.81 -17.65
C ILE A 187 10.66 4.30 -17.75
N LYS A 188 10.27 5.04 -16.72
CA LYS A 188 10.54 6.46 -16.54
C LYS A 188 11.31 6.66 -15.24
N LYS A 189 12.60 6.28 -15.29
CA LYS A 189 13.52 6.38 -14.17
C LYS A 189 13.93 7.84 -13.92
N GLY A 190 13.73 8.31 -12.70
CA GLY A 190 14.08 9.65 -12.26
C GLY A 190 12.91 10.33 -11.54
N TYR A 191 13.12 11.60 -11.19
CA TYR A 191 12.14 12.36 -10.43
C TYR A 191 10.91 12.72 -11.28
N PHE A 192 9.72 12.44 -10.74
CA PHE A 192 8.47 12.91 -11.32
C PHE A 192 8.13 14.30 -10.78
N PRO A 193 7.70 15.29 -11.58
CA PRO A 193 7.17 15.18 -12.95
C PRO A 193 8.20 15.35 -14.09
N GLU A 194 9.49 15.55 -13.80
CA GLU A 194 10.52 15.80 -14.83
C GLU A 194 10.58 14.66 -15.86
N THR A 195 10.45 13.42 -15.41
CA THR A 195 10.44 12.23 -16.28
C THR A 195 9.21 12.13 -17.20
N ALA A 196 8.19 12.96 -16.97
CA ALA A 196 6.98 13.04 -17.79
C ALA A 196 7.09 14.06 -18.94
N GLU A 197 8.19 14.81 -19.02
CA GLU A 197 8.43 15.78 -20.09
C GLU A 197 8.38 15.12 -21.48
N GLY A 198 7.70 15.79 -22.41
CA GLY A 198 7.53 15.34 -23.80
C GLY A 198 6.60 14.15 -24.01
N ILE A 199 5.89 13.68 -22.97
CA ILE A 199 4.87 12.62 -23.12
C ILE A 199 3.53 13.25 -23.54
N GLU A 200 3.10 12.90 -24.73
CA GLU A 200 1.80 13.29 -25.33
C GLU A 200 0.70 12.21 -25.17
N GLU A 201 1.01 11.10 -24.50
CA GLU A 201 0.08 9.98 -24.29
C GLU A 201 -1.09 10.39 -23.38
N THR A 202 -2.28 9.86 -23.66
CA THR A 202 -3.46 9.94 -22.78
C THR A 202 -3.62 8.66 -21.96
N PHE A 203 -4.36 8.72 -20.85
CA PHE A 203 -4.43 7.63 -19.88
C PHE A 203 -5.87 7.22 -19.56
N ALA A 204 -6.12 5.92 -19.61
CA ALA A 204 -7.37 5.33 -19.13
C ALA A 204 -7.33 5.05 -17.63
N PHE A 205 -6.14 4.68 -17.13
CA PHE A 205 -5.93 4.23 -15.76
C PHE A 205 -4.61 4.77 -15.23
N VAL A 206 -4.64 5.42 -14.07
CA VAL A 206 -3.44 5.92 -13.39
C VAL A 206 -3.48 5.50 -11.93
N ARG A 207 -2.35 5.03 -11.41
CA ARG A 207 -2.13 4.85 -9.98
C ARG A 207 -1.04 5.80 -9.49
N LEU A 208 -1.35 6.59 -8.47
CA LEU A 208 -0.39 7.40 -7.71
C LEU A 208 -0.11 6.70 -6.37
N ASP A 209 1.15 6.41 -6.09
CA ASP A 209 1.63 5.73 -4.89
C ASP A 209 2.99 6.30 -4.48
N VAL A 210 2.98 7.60 -4.20
CA VAL A 210 4.18 8.42 -4.00
C VAL A 210 4.31 8.96 -2.58
N ASP A 211 3.40 8.57 -1.68
CA ASP A 211 3.39 8.80 -0.23
C ASP A 211 3.47 10.27 0.25
N MET A 212 3.64 11.24 -0.64
CA MET A 212 3.99 12.63 -0.28
C MET A 212 3.15 13.66 -1.04
N TYR A 213 2.97 14.82 -0.43
CA TYR A 213 2.15 15.93 -0.93
C TYR A 213 2.58 16.39 -2.33
N LYS A 214 3.86 16.77 -2.49
CA LYS A 214 4.38 17.33 -3.74
C LYS A 214 4.22 16.40 -4.95
N PRO A 215 4.71 15.15 -4.92
CA PRO A 215 4.59 14.27 -6.07
C PRO A 215 3.13 13.85 -6.31
N THR A 216 2.30 13.75 -5.26
CA THR A 216 0.85 13.50 -5.42
C THR A 216 0.20 14.65 -6.18
N LYS A 217 0.42 15.90 -5.74
CA LYS A 217 -0.10 17.11 -6.38
C LYS A 217 0.36 17.23 -7.84
N ALA A 218 1.66 17.04 -8.09
CA ALA A 218 2.20 17.04 -9.44
C ALA A 218 1.57 15.96 -10.32
N GLY A 219 1.32 14.77 -9.76
CA GLY A 219 0.64 13.67 -10.44
C GLY A 219 -0.78 14.06 -10.85
N LEU A 220 -1.56 14.55 -9.89
CA LEU A 220 -2.94 15.00 -10.13
C LEU A 220 -3.01 16.09 -11.21
N GLU A 221 -2.15 17.11 -11.13
CA GLU A 221 -2.13 18.22 -12.08
C GLU A 221 -1.69 17.79 -13.49
N TRP A 222 -0.73 16.86 -13.60
CA TRP A 222 -0.19 16.42 -14.88
C TRP A 222 -1.07 15.38 -15.57
N PHE A 223 -1.48 14.32 -14.84
CA PHE A 223 -2.34 13.27 -15.35
C PHE A 223 -3.77 13.75 -15.53
N GLY A 224 -4.30 14.61 -14.65
CA GLY A 224 -5.69 15.08 -14.76
C GLY A 224 -6.02 15.77 -16.07
N LYS A 225 -5.03 16.40 -16.73
CA LYS A 225 -5.17 17.00 -18.07
C LYS A 225 -5.09 15.99 -19.22
N ARG A 226 -4.70 14.75 -18.94
CA ARG A 226 -4.40 13.67 -19.88
C ARG A 226 -5.23 12.41 -19.63
N MET A 227 -6.11 12.43 -18.64
CA MET A 227 -7.07 11.36 -18.42
C MET A 227 -8.08 11.37 -19.56
N GLU A 228 -8.34 10.19 -20.11
CA GLU A 228 -9.44 9.98 -21.05
C GLU A 228 -10.78 10.12 -20.33
N LYS A 229 -11.81 10.52 -21.07
CA LYS A 229 -13.16 10.65 -20.51
C LYS A 229 -13.62 9.31 -19.94
N GLY A 230 -14.04 9.32 -18.67
CA GLY A 230 -14.42 8.10 -17.95
C GLY A 230 -13.25 7.24 -17.46
N GLY A 231 -12.01 7.73 -17.60
CA GLY A 231 -10.83 7.13 -17.00
C GLY A 231 -10.84 7.18 -15.48
N ILE A 232 -9.98 6.35 -14.87
CA ILE A 232 -9.88 6.18 -13.42
C ILE A 232 -8.48 6.56 -12.95
N LEU A 233 -8.41 7.41 -11.92
CA LEU A 233 -7.16 7.68 -11.19
C LEU A 233 -7.32 7.17 -9.76
N ILE A 234 -6.42 6.30 -9.30
CA ILE A 234 -6.38 5.85 -7.91
C ILE A 234 -5.16 6.47 -7.24
N SER A 235 -5.34 7.07 -6.07
CA SER A 235 -4.23 7.45 -5.20
C SER A 235 -4.23 6.59 -3.95
N HIS A 236 -3.10 5.96 -3.67
CA HIS A 236 -2.85 5.25 -2.42
C HIS A 236 -2.63 6.24 -1.26
N ASP A 237 -2.70 5.74 -0.02
CA ASP A 237 -2.44 6.47 1.24
C ASP A 237 -3.30 7.71 1.56
N TYR A 238 -4.38 7.95 0.82
CA TYR A 238 -5.33 9.03 1.14
C TYR A 238 -5.91 8.94 2.56
N TYR A 239 -6.17 7.73 3.06
CA TYR A 239 -6.74 7.52 4.39
C TYR A 239 -5.68 7.28 5.48
N THR A 240 -4.40 7.48 5.16
CA THR A 240 -3.28 7.19 6.07
C THR A 240 -2.82 8.44 6.82
N GLU A 241 -2.80 8.40 8.16
CA GLU A 241 -2.32 9.53 8.98
C GLU A 241 -0.80 9.76 8.86
N SER A 242 -0.02 8.70 8.64
CA SER A 242 1.44 8.73 8.49
C SER A 242 1.95 9.53 7.28
N TYR A 243 1.06 9.78 6.31
CA TYR A 243 1.33 10.42 5.02
C TYR A 243 0.23 11.42 4.68
N SER A 244 -0.11 12.26 5.66
CA SER A 244 -1.24 13.20 5.56
C SER A 244 -1.12 14.22 4.41
N GLY A 245 0.08 14.41 3.86
CA GLY A 245 0.32 15.23 2.67
C GLY A 245 -0.41 14.73 1.43
N VAL A 246 -0.64 13.42 1.30
CA VAL A 246 -1.41 12.83 0.20
C VAL A 246 -2.86 13.29 0.22
N ALA A 247 -3.51 13.20 1.39
CA ALA A 247 -4.88 13.65 1.58
C ALA A 247 -5.03 15.15 1.28
N GLN A 248 -4.09 15.96 1.77
CA GLN A 248 -4.06 17.40 1.52
C GLN A 248 -3.99 17.71 0.01
N ALA A 249 -3.10 17.06 -0.74
CA ALA A 249 -2.96 17.28 -2.18
C ALA A 249 -4.24 16.93 -2.96
N ILE A 250 -4.89 15.82 -2.60
CA ILE A 250 -6.12 15.35 -3.26
C ILE A 250 -7.29 16.27 -2.94
N ASP A 251 -7.41 16.71 -1.69
CA ASP A 251 -8.50 17.59 -1.26
C ASP A 251 -8.43 18.97 -1.92
N GLU A 252 -7.21 19.54 -2.04
CA GLU A 252 -6.97 20.76 -2.83
C GLU A 252 -7.39 20.57 -4.29
N TYR A 253 -6.89 19.51 -4.94
CA TYR A 253 -7.14 19.27 -6.36
C TYR A 253 -8.63 19.05 -6.65
N VAL A 254 -9.32 18.25 -5.85
CA VAL A 254 -10.78 18.02 -6.00
C VAL A 254 -11.57 19.30 -5.73
N GLY A 255 -11.13 20.14 -4.78
CA GLY A 255 -11.73 21.45 -4.54
C GLY A 255 -11.71 22.38 -5.75
N GLU A 256 -10.67 22.29 -6.57
CA GLU A 256 -10.52 23.06 -7.82
C GLU A 256 -11.27 22.44 -9.02
N HIS A 257 -11.66 21.16 -8.93
CA HIS A 257 -12.23 20.37 -10.03
C HIS A 257 -13.58 19.77 -9.61
N PRO A 258 -14.68 20.56 -9.58
CA PRO A 258 -15.96 20.16 -8.98
C PRO A 258 -16.68 19.01 -9.72
N GLN A 259 -16.25 18.67 -10.94
CA GLN A 259 -16.72 17.50 -11.66
C GLN A 259 -16.17 16.18 -11.09
N LEU A 260 -15.04 16.23 -10.38
CA LEU A 260 -14.40 15.05 -9.82
C LEU A 260 -15.09 14.61 -8.54
N ARG A 261 -15.14 13.29 -8.34
CA ARG A 261 -15.63 12.69 -7.11
C ARG A 261 -14.60 11.73 -6.54
N ARG A 262 -14.47 11.77 -5.22
CA ARG A 262 -13.71 10.81 -4.40
C ARG A 262 -14.60 9.61 -4.11
N VAL A 263 -14.09 8.41 -4.37
CA VAL A 263 -14.75 7.13 -4.06
C VAL A 263 -13.73 6.25 -3.34
N PRO A 264 -14.02 5.74 -2.13
CA PRO A 264 -13.12 4.79 -1.46
C PRO A 264 -12.94 3.53 -2.33
N VAL A 265 -11.69 3.04 -2.43
CA VAL A 265 -11.39 1.81 -3.20
C VAL A 265 -11.83 0.55 -2.47
N GLY A 266 -12.00 0.62 -1.14
CA GLY A 266 -12.40 -0.50 -0.29
C GLY A 266 -11.22 -1.30 0.29
N ASP A 267 -9.98 -0.85 0.08
CA ASP A 267 -8.77 -1.40 0.72
C ASP A 267 -8.40 -0.68 2.03
N GLY A 268 -9.20 0.32 2.43
CA GLY A 268 -9.01 1.11 3.64
C GLY A 268 -7.90 2.17 3.56
N LEU A 269 -7.22 2.30 2.43
CA LEU A 269 -6.06 3.20 2.26
C LEU A 269 -6.23 4.13 1.07
N SER A 270 -6.76 3.61 -0.04
CA SER A 270 -6.77 4.28 -1.33
C SER A 270 -8.09 4.99 -1.61
N VAL A 271 -7.99 6.11 -2.31
CA VAL A 271 -9.12 6.83 -2.90
C VAL A 271 -9.06 6.74 -4.41
N MET A 272 -10.21 6.57 -5.04
CA MET A 272 -10.41 6.66 -6.48
C MET A 272 -11.01 8.01 -6.84
N LEU A 273 -10.44 8.68 -7.84
CA LEU A 273 -11.00 9.85 -8.49
C LEU A 273 -11.67 9.42 -9.80
N ILE A 274 -12.92 9.85 -9.96
CA ILE A 274 -13.74 9.65 -11.16
C ILE A 274 -14.32 10.98 -11.61
N GLY A 275 -14.74 11.07 -12.88
CA GLY A 275 -15.37 12.26 -13.45
C GLY A 275 -14.46 13.09 -14.36
N PHE A 276 -13.37 12.50 -14.84
CA PHE A 276 -12.53 13.02 -15.93
C PHE A 276 -13.29 13.00 -17.27
#